data_AF-A0A1G6WSZ4-F1
#
_entry.id   AF-A0A1G6WSZ4-F1
#
_cell.length_a   1.000
_cell.length_b   1.000
_cell.length_c   1.000
_cell.angle_alpha   90.00
_cell.angle_beta   90.00
_cell.angle_gamma   90.00
#
_symmetry.space_group_name_H-M   'P 1'
#
loop_
_entity.id
_entity.type
_entity.pdbx_description
1 polymer ?
#
loop_
_entity_poly.entity_id
_entity_poly.type
_entity_poly.pdbx_seq_one_letter_code
_entity_poly.pdbx_strand_id
1 'polypeptide(L)'
;MNHQRIDALASEIANLGYDGIAQFDRAEPEYRVFTTIVDTYGATDHVYLLAVCAGVVDYQLLGDAQQFWAELERATVDHGQIDTIDDVQAILGDFMDASVNQRLNQQKRFRLGKLFDGSFVEWFLESYAAVPPVRIWEKLADGLDNKMHKKTIVFAMKVYDILHLIDNGEYASFPTDIPIPCDLQVERVARTAGLVETDDTDVVMDAWAAVADAVSEELGRPVSLLRIDSIVWQAGQVIGKSGQATARRELVDHFTEVGIEQARAEPLASELTTKR
;
A
#
# COMPACT_ATOMS: atom_id res chain seq x y z
N MET A 1 -4.01 18.08 16.54
CA MET A 1 -4.87 16.91 16.22
C MET A 1 -6.23 17.11 16.87
N ASN A 2 -7.28 16.57 16.25
CA ASN A 2 -8.65 16.63 16.76
C ASN A 2 -9.14 15.24 17.20
N HIS A 3 -9.04 14.94 18.50
CA HIS A 3 -9.37 13.62 19.05
C HIS A 3 -10.82 13.19 18.79
N GLN A 4 -11.78 14.11 18.88
CA GLN A 4 -13.18 13.79 18.57
C GLN A 4 -13.36 13.31 17.11
N ARG A 5 -12.58 13.87 16.18
CA ARG A 5 -12.60 13.46 14.76
C ARG A 5 -11.86 12.15 14.53
N ILE A 6 -10.79 11.91 15.28
CA ILE A 6 -10.07 10.63 15.29
C ILE A 6 -11.03 9.52 15.73
N ASP A 7 -11.68 9.67 16.87
CA ASP A 7 -12.59 8.66 17.42
C ASP A 7 -13.77 8.39 16.47
N ALA A 8 -14.39 9.44 15.93
CA ALA A 8 -15.51 9.30 15.00
C ALA A 8 -15.11 8.58 13.70
N LEU A 9 -13.98 8.93 13.11
CA LEU A 9 -13.49 8.26 11.90
C LEU A 9 -13.05 6.82 12.20
N ALA A 10 -12.38 6.60 13.33
CA ALA A 10 -11.95 5.27 13.75
C ALA A 10 -13.14 4.33 13.91
N SER A 11 -14.24 4.79 14.52
CA SER A 11 -15.45 3.98 14.64
C SER A 11 -16.09 3.64 13.30
N GLU A 12 -16.11 4.56 12.33
CA GLU A 12 -16.62 4.21 11.00
C GLU A 12 -15.71 3.25 10.23
N ILE A 13 -14.40 3.32 10.42
CA ILE A 13 -13.46 2.33 9.87
C ILE A 13 -13.64 0.98 10.57
N ALA A 14 -13.78 0.95 11.89
CA ALA A 14 -14.00 -0.28 12.66
C ALA A 14 -15.35 -0.94 12.30
N ASN A 15 -16.39 -0.16 12.02
CA ASN A 15 -17.70 -0.65 11.56
C ASN A 15 -17.63 -1.42 10.23
N LEU A 16 -16.60 -1.20 9.41
CA LEU A 16 -16.36 -2.01 8.22
C LEU A 16 -16.04 -3.47 8.58
N GLY A 17 -15.48 -3.69 9.77
CA GLY A 17 -14.85 -4.95 10.14
C GLY A 17 -13.56 -5.20 9.36
N TYR A 18 -12.83 -6.24 9.76
CA TYR A 18 -11.55 -6.56 9.15
C TYR A 18 -11.65 -6.89 7.65
N ASP A 19 -12.70 -7.63 7.26
CA ASP A 19 -12.94 -7.99 5.87
C ASP A 19 -13.31 -6.77 5.01
N GLY A 20 -14.04 -5.81 5.59
CA GLY A 20 -14.40 -4.56 4.92
C GLY A 20 -13.18 -3.68 4.68
N ILE A 21 -12.25 -3.59 5.64
CA ILE A 21 -10.95 -2.93 5.43
C ILE A 21 -10.20 -3.62 4.28
N ALA A 22 -10.16 -4.97 4.28
CA ALA A 22 -9.50 -5.73 3.23
C ALA A 22 -10.13 -5.60 1.85
N GLN A 23 -11.41 -5.20 1.73
CA GLN A 23 -11.99 -4.92 0.42
C GLN A 23 -11.28 -3.75 -0.29
N PHE A 24 -10.79 -2.76 0.46
CA PHE A 24 -10.04 -1.67 -0.14
C PHE A 24 -8.73 -2.15 -0.75
N ASP A 25 -7.97 -3.02 -0.07
CA ASP A 25 -6.77 -3.64 -0.64
C ASP A 25 -7.11 -4.49 -1.87
N ARG A 26 -8.21 -5.26 -1.83
CA ARG A 26 -8.67 -6.07 -2.97
C ARG A 26 -9.01 -5.25 -4.22
N ALA A 27 -9.37 -3.98 -4.05
CA ALA A 27 -9.62 -3.05 -5.13
C ALA A 27 -8.34 -2.40 -5.69
N GLU A 28 -7.19 -2.59 -5.05
CA GLU A 28 -5.93 -2.02 -5.50
C GLU A 28 -5.33 -2.78 -6.70
N PRO A 29 -4.66 -2.07 -7.63
CA PRO A 29 -4.08 -2.70 -8.80
C PRO A 29 -3.00 -3.75 -8.47
N GLU A 30 -2.18 -3.53 -7.42
CA GLU A 30 -1.22 -4.51 -6.93
C GLU A 30 -1.87 -5.82 -6.49
N TYR A 31 -3.02 -5.76 -5.80
CA TYR A 31 -3.73 -6.95 -5.34
C TYR A 31 -4.18 -7.80 -6.53
N ARG A 32 -4.80 -7.17 -7.53
CA ARG A 32 -5.26 -7.86 -8.75
C ARG A 32 -4.10 -8.53 -9.49
N VAL A 33 -2.99 -7.80 -9.65
CA VAL A 33 -1.82 -8.29 -10.36
C VAL A 33 -1.18 -9.45 -9.63
N PHE A 34 -0.98 -9.35 -8.32
CA PHE A 34 -0.40 -10.45 -7.55
C PHE A 34 -1.35 -11.64 -7.40
N THR A 35 -2.67 -11.43 -7.39
CA THR A 35 -3.63 -12.55 -7.49
C THR A 35 -3.40 -13.33 -8.78
N THR A 36 -3.27 -12.64 -9.91
CA THR A 36 -3.02 -13.27 -11.21
C THR A 36 -1.67 -13.99 -11.26
N ILE A 37 -0.62 -13.36 -10.73
CA ILE A 37 0.73 -13.95 -10.66
C ILE A 37 0.74 -15.19 -9.76
N VAL A 38 0.12 -15.13 -8.58
CA VAL A 38 0.01 -16.27 -7.65
C VAL A 38 -0.83 -17.40 -8.24
N ASP A 39 -1.95 -17.09 -8.90
CA ASP A 39 -2.78 -18.11 -9.57
C ASP A 39 -2.04 -18.82 -10.71
N THR A 40 -1.11 -18.13 -11.36
CA THR A 40 -0.36 -18.65 -12.52
C THR A 40 0.90 -19.41 -12.11
N TYR A 41 1.67 -18.87 -11.17
CA TYR A 41 3.02 -19.34 -10.83
C TYR A 41 3.15 -19.87 -9.39
N GLY A 42 2.10 -19.72 -8.58
CA GLY A 42 2.14 -19.99 -7.14
C GLY A 42 2.75 -18.83 -6.35
N ALA A 43 2.49 -18.80 -5.05
CA ALA A 43 3.13 -17.85 -4.13
C ALA A 43 4.53 -18.36 -3.72
N THR A 44 5.49 -18.26 -4.64
CA THR A 44 6.87 -18.69 -4.39
C THR A 44 7.70 -17.57 -3.74
N ASP A 45 8.85 -17.94 -3.17
CA ASP A 45 9.82 -16.99 -2.61
C ASP A 45 10.23 -15.90 -3.62
N HIS A 46 10.32 -16.27 -4.90
CA HIS A 46 10.65 -15.34 -5.98
C HIS A 46 9.49 -14.41 -6.35
N VAL A 47 8.23 -14.83 -6.17
CA VAL A 47 7.06 -13.94 -6.30
C VAL A 47 7.04 -12.91 -5.17
N TYR A 48 7.36 -13.32 -3.93
CA TYR A 48 7.54 -12.39 -2.82
C TYR A 48 8.68 -11.40 -3.06
N LEU A 49 9.80 -11.87 -3.61
CA LEU A 49 10.91 -11.00 -3.99
C LEU A 49 10.49 -9.99 -5.08
N LEU A 50 9.81 -10.45 -6.14
CA LEU A 50 9.28 -9.61 -7.21
C LEU A 50 8.37 -8.51 -6.65
N ALA A 51 7.48 -8.86 -5.73
CA ALA A 51 6.56 -7.95 -5.07
C ALA A 51 7.28 -6.82 -4.32
N VAL A 52 8.25 -7.17 -3.48
CA VAL A 52 9.05 -6.19 -2.73
C VAL A 52 9.86 -5.30 -3.68
N CYS A 53 10.52 -5.89 -4.69
CA CYS A 53 11.32 -5.13 -5.66
C CYS A 53 10.46 -4.20 -6.53
N ALA A 54 9.26 -4.61 -6.95
CA ALA A 54 8.33 -3.76 -7.67
C ALA A 54 7.84 -2.57 -6.83
N GLY A 55 7.47 -2.80 -5.56
CA GLY A 55 7.07 -1.74 -4.65
C GLY A 55 8.16 -0.68 -4.40
N VAL A 56 9.44 -1.09 -4.42
CA VAL A 56 10.59 -0.16 -4.28
C VAL A 56 10.68 0.86 -5.41
N VAL A 57 10.21 0.50 -6.62
CA VAL A 57 10.29 1.34 -7.82
C VAL A 57 8.96 2.00 -8.20
N ASP A 58 7.91 1.78 -7.43
CA ASP A 58 6.62 2.49 -7.56
C ASP A 58 6.70 3.90 -6.96
N TYR A 59 7.31 4.81 -7.72
CA TYR A 59 7.28 6.23 -7.42
C TYR A 59 7.53 7.05 -8.69
N GLN A 60 7.01 8.28 -8.70
CA GLN A 60 7.26 9.25 -9.77
C GLN A 60 6.94 8.65 -11.16
N LEU A 61 5.80 7.96 -11.27
CA LEU A 61 5.36 7.30 -12.50
C LEU A 61 5.07 8.33 -13.62
N LEU A 62 5.30 7.92 -14.87
CA LEU A 62 4.82 8.62 -16.06
C LEU A 62 3.51 7.97 -16.55
N GLY A 63 2.50 8.02 -15.69
CA GLY A 63 1.23 7.32 -15.82
C GLY A 63 0.57 7.17 -14.45
N ASP A 64 -0.36 6.25 -14.31
CA ASP A 64 -0.99 5.89 -13.03
C ASP A 64 -0.52 4.52 -12.51
N ALA A 65 -0.94 4.20 -11.28
CA ALA A 65 -0.61 2.93 -10.64
C ALA A 65 -1.20 1.74 -11.42
N GLN A 66 -2.39 1.90 -11.99
CA GLN A 66 -3.05 0.86 -12.79
C GLN A 66 -2.19 0.44 -13.97
N GLN A 67 -1.62 1.41 -14.71
CA GLN A 67 -0.70 1.13 -15.81
C GLN A 67 0.60 0.51 -15.30
N PHE A 68 1.16 0.99 -14.18
CA PHE A 68 2.39 0.45 -13.61
C PHE A 68 2.27 -1.04 -13.27
N TRP A 69 1.25 -1.41 -12.51
CA TRP A 69 1.06 -2.80 -12.13
C TRP A 69 0.67 -3.68 -13.32
N ALA A 70 -0.10 -3.18 -14.28
CA ALA A 70 -0.42 -3.93 -15.50
C ALA A 70 0.83 -4.22 -16.36
N GLU A 71 1.80 -3.31 -16.42
CA GLU A 71 3.06 -3.54 -17.12
C GLU A 71 3.96 -4.55 -16.40
N LEU A 72 3.89 -4.61 -15.06
CA LEU A 72 4.56 -5.66 -14.29
C LEU A 72 3.94 -7.03 -14.59
N GLU A 73 2.60 -7.12 -14.57
CA GLU A 73 1.86 -8.32 -14.92
C GLU A 73 2.24 -8.79 -16.33
N ARG A 74 2.23 -7.88 -17.32
CA ARG A 74 2.64 -8.18 -18.70
C ARG A 74 4.06 -8.71 -18.76
N ALA A 75 5.03 -8.02 -18.18
CA ALA A 75 6.43 -8.46 -18.19
C ALA A 75 6.61 -9.84 -17.54
N THR A 76 5.86 -10.11 -16.46
CA THR A 76 5.88 -11.38 -15.76
C THR A 76 5.26 -12.52 -16.60
N VAL A 77 4.12 -12.26 -17.23
CA VAL A 77 3.43 -13.24 -18.10
C VAL A 77 4.22 -13.51 -19.38
N ASP A 78 4.80 -12.48 -19.99
CA ASP A 78 5.61 -12.61 -21.20
C ASP A 78 6.89 -13.42 -20.94
N HIS A 79 7.50 -13.27 -19.75
CA HIS A 79 8.68 -14.06 -19.36
C HIS A 79 8.34 -15.53 -19.08
N GLY A 80 7.18 -15.80 -18.46
CA GLY A 80 6.56 -17.13 -18.44
C GLY A 80 6.99 -18.08 -17.29
N GLN A 81 7.89 -17.66 -16.39
CA GLN A 81 8.29 -18.43 -15.21
C GLN A 81 8.90 -17.50 -14.13
N ILE A 82 8.94 -17.91 -12.86
CA ILE A 82 9.51 -17.10 -11.76
C ILE A 82 10.20 -18.01 -10.74
N ASP A 83 11.23 -18.73 -11.18
CA ASP A 83 11.85 -19.81 -10.40
C ASP A 83 13.23 -19.46 -9.85
N THR A 84 13.84 -18.38 -10.35
CA THR A 84 15.22 -17.98 -10.03
C THR A 84 15.36 -16.47 -9.81
N ILE A 85 16.46 -16.06 -9.18
CA ILE A 85 16.87 -14.65 -9.09
C ILE A 85 16.97 -14.02 -10.49
N ASP A 86 17.54 -14.73 -11.45
CA ASP A 86 17.72 -14.28 -12.83
C ASP A 86 16.36 -14.02 -13.51
N ASP A 87 15.34 -14.84 -13.24
CA ASP A 87 13.98 -14.61 -13.75
C ASP A 87 13.40 -13.30 -13.19
N VAL A 88 13.51 -13.07 -11.88
CA VAL A 88 13.04 -11.83 -11.25
C VAL A 88 13.77 -10.61 -11.81
N GLN A 89 15.10 -10.71 -12.01
CA GLN A 89 15.90 -9.64 -12.62
C GLN A 89 15.48 -9.36 -14.07
N ALA A 90 15.24 -10.40 -14.87
CA ALA A 90 14.81 -10.27 -16.26
C ALA A 90 13.43 -9.60 -16.35
N ILE A 91 12.46 -10.07 -15.56
CA ILE A 91 11.11 -9.49 -15.49
C ILE A 91 11.19 -8.01 -15.11
N LEU A 92 11.92 -7.67 -14.05
CA LEU A 92 12.09 -6.27 -13.64
C LEU A 92 12.85 -5.46 -14.69
N GLY A 93 13.80 -6.06 -15.39
CA GLY A 93 14.54 -5.46 -16.49
C GLY A 93 13.62 -4.97 -17.60
N ASP A 94 12.76 -5.86 -18.10
CA ASP A 94 11.76 -5.63 -19.14
C ASP A 94 10.66 -4.68 -18.66
N PHE A 95 10.17 -4.89 -17.44
CA PHE A 95 9.19 -4.01 -16.79
C PHE A 95 9.68 -2.56 -16.70
N MET A 96 10.97 -2.37 -16.40
CA MET A 96 11.57 -1.05 -16.30
C MET A 96 11.72 -0.35 -17.67
N ASP A 97 11.54 -1.03 -18.80
CA ASP A 97 11.51 -0.41 -20.13
C ASP A 97 10.12 0.12 -20.53
N ALA A 98 9.07 -0.23 -19.77
CA ALA A 98 7.73 0.29 -19.99
C ALA A 98 7.66 1.81 -19.84
N SER A 99 6.80 2.47 -20.63
CA SER A 99 6.71 3.94 -20.68
C SER A 99 6.39 4.56 -19.31
N VAL A 100 5.56 3.87 -18.51
CA VAL A 100 5.16 4.29 -17.16
C VAL A 100 6.36 4.45 -16.20
N ASN A 101 7.48 3.78 -16.50
CA ASN A 101 8.71 3.80 -15.71
C ASN A 101 9.78 4.78 -16.20
N GLN A 102 9.54 5.56 -17.27
CA GLN A 102 10.56 6.42 -17.87
C GLN A 102 11.04 7.56 -16.96
N ARG A 103 10.17 8.07 -16.09
CA ARG A 103 10.55 9.14 -15.15
C ARG A 103 11.42 8.56 -14.02
N LEU A 104 12.58 9.19 -13.83
CA LEU A 104 13.63 8.74 -12.89
C LEU A 104 14.06 7.27 -13.09
N ASN A 105 13.91 6.75 -14.32
CA ASN A 105 14.20 5.35 -14.65
C ASN A 105 15.59 4.89 -14.20
N GLN A 106 16.62 5.70 -14.48
CA GLN A 106 17.99 5.40 -14.07
C GLN A 106 18.13 5.25 -12.55
N GLN A 107 17.42 6.08 -11.77
CA GLN A 107 17.43 5.97 -10.31
C GLN A 107 16.71 4.71 -9.82
N LYS A 108 15.57 4.36 -10.44
CA LYS A 108 14.83 3.13 -10.15
C LYS A 108 15.70 1.89 -10.43
N ARG A 109 16.29 1.82 -11.63
CA ARG A 109 17.23 0.77 -12.01
C ARG A 109 18.44 0.70 -11.07
N PHE A 110 18.98 1.85 -10.65
CA PHE A 110 20.07 1.90 -9.67
C PHE A 110 19.66 1.31 -8.32
N ARG A 111 18.44 1.58 -7.83
CA ARG A 111 17.92 0.99 -6.58
C ARG A 111 17.77 -0.51 -6.69
N LEU A 112 17.22 -1.01 -7.80
CA LEU A 112 17.17 -2.45 -8.06
C LEU A 112 18.58 -3.04 -8.08
N GLY A 113 19.52 -2.43 -8.81
CA GLY A 113 20.92 -2.81 -8.81
C GLY A 113 21.50 -2.91 -7.40
N LYS A 114 21.29 -1.93 -6.52
CA LYS A 114 21.74 -2.01 -5.12
C LYS A 114 21.20 -3.22 -4.37
N LEU A 115 19.96 -3.63 -4.62
CA LEU A 115 19.36 -4.80 -3.96
C LEU A 115 19.96 -6.10 -4.48
N PHE A 116 20.09 -6.22 -5.80
CA PHE A 116 20.61 -7.44 -6.46
C PHE A 116 22.13 -7.59 -6.40
N ASP A 117 22.88 -6.49 -6.38
CA ASP A 117 24.34 -6.49 -6.23
C ASP A 117 24.75 -6.56 -4.75
N GLY A 118 23.80 -6.27 -3.84
CA GLY A 118 23.97 -6.36 -2.40
C GLY A 118 23.55 -7.73 -1.86
N SER A 119 23.61 -7.90 -0.54
CA SER A 119 23.22 -9.17 0.10
C SER A 119 21.73 -9.27 0.41
N PHE A 120 20.88 -8.36 -0.08
CA PHE A 120 19.47 -8.33 0.29
C PHE A 120 18.71 -9.49 -0.34
N VAL A 121 18.94 -9.75 -1.62
CA VAL A 121 18.19 -10.75 -2.40
C VAL A 121 18.46 -12.16 -1.88
N GLU A 122 19.73 -12.52 -1.70
CA GLU A 122 20.10 -13.83 -1.16
C GLU A 122 19.59 -14.00 0.27
N TRP A 123 19.78 -12.98 1.12
CA TRP A 123 19.26 -13.00 2.48
C TRP A 123 17.73 -13.16 2.50
N PHE A 124 17.02 -12.45 1.61
CA PHE A 124 15.56 -12.50 1.53
C PHE A 124 15.11 -13.91 1.20
N LEU A 125 15.61 -14.50 0.10
CA LEU A 125 15.22 -15.86 -0.32
C LEU A 125 15.59 -16.93 0.71
N GLU A 126 16.68 -16.76 1.46
CA GLU A 126 17.07 -17.71 2.51
C GLU A 126 16.26 -17.58 3.81
N SER A 127 15.71 -16.40 4.10
CA SER A 127 15.28 -16.06 5.47
C SER A 127 13.87 -15.50 5.61
N TYR A 128 13.26 -14.94 4.56
CA TYR A 128 12.05 -14.09 4.71
C TYR A 128 10.89 -14.83 5.40
N ALA A 129 10.67 -16.10 5.06
CA ALA A 129 9.61 -16.93 5.63
C ALA A 129 9.84 -17.30 7.11
N ALA A 130 11.07 -17.19 7.61
CA ALA A 130 11.44 -17.58 8.97
C ALA A 130 11.63 -16.39 9.93
N VAL A 131 11.50 -15.16 9.44
CA VAL A 131 11.71 -13.93 10.22
C VAL A 131 10.42 -13.11 10.31
N PRO A 132 10.22 -12.31 11.37
CA PRO A 132 9.07 -11.43 11.42
C PRO A 132 9.18 -10.34 10.34
N PRO A 133 8.06 -9.81 9.81
CA PRO A 133 8.04 -8.84 8.70
C PRO A 133 8.88 -7.57 8.96
N VAL A 134 9.01 -7.15 10.23
CA VAL A 134 9.87 -6.03 10.62
C VAL A 134 11.34 -6.24 10.22
N ARG A 135 11.85 -7.49 10.20
CA ARG A 135 13.21 -7.79 9.76
C ARG A 135 13.37 -7.61 8.24
N ILE A 136 12.35 -7.96 7.47
CA ILE A 136 12.31 -7.70 6.03
C ILE A 136 12.37 -6.19 5.78
N TRP A 137 11.58 -5.44 6.54
CA TRP A 137 11.55 -3.98 6.47
C TRP A 137 12.91 -3.34 6.78
N GLU A 138 13.56 -3.75 7.87
CA GLU A 138 14.92 -3.32 8.23
C GLU A 138 15.93 -3.63 7.13
N LYS A 139 15.94 -4.88 6.63
CA LYS A 139 16.89 -5.33 5.62
C LYS A 139 16.70 -4.66 4.28
N LEU A 140 15.46 -4.38 3.90
CA LEU A 140 15.16 -3.61 2.69
C LEU A 140 15.68 -2.18 2.80
N ALA A 141 15.49 -1.55 3.97
CA ALA A 141 15.99 -0.20 4.24
C ALA A 141 17.52 -0.15 4.18
N ASP A 142 18.20 -1.10 4.84
CA ASP A 142 19.65 -1.26 4.82
C ASP A 142 20.18 -1.49 3.40
N GLY A 143 19.56 -2.40 2.63
CA GLY A 143 19.97 -2.71 1.25
C GLY A 143 19.88 -1.50 0.31
N LEU A 144 18.96 -0.58 0.58
CA LEU A 144 18.83 0.67 -0.17
C LEU A 144 19.63 1.84 0.41
N ASP A 145 20.30 1.67 1.55
CA ASP A 145 20.92 2.74 2.34
C ASP A 145 19.92 3.88 2.61
N ASN A 146 18.79 3.50 3.18
CA ASN A 146 17.70 4.43 3.42
C ASN A 146 17.04 4.19 4.79
N LYS A 147 16.24 5.15 5.24
CA LYS A 147 15.49 5.00 6.49
C LYS A 147 14.27 4.10 6.25
N MET A 148 13.97 3.25 7.24
CA MET A 148 12.79 2.39 7.27
C MET A 148 11.49 3.17 6.97
N HIS A 149 11.30 4.34 7.58
CA HIS A 149 10.08 5.15 7.43
C HIS A 149 9.97 5.92 6.11
N LYS A 150 10.87 5.72 5.13
CA LYS A 150 10.71 6.35 3.82
C LYS A 150 9.53 5.73 3.08
N LYS A 151 8.67 6.59 2.48
CA LYS A 151 7.49 6.20 1.70
C LYS A 151 7.70 4.96 0.83
N THR A 152 8.76 4.93 0.01
CA THR A 152 9.00 3.81 -0.92
C THR A 152 9.37 2.50 -0.23
N ILE A 153 9.99 2.56 0.95
CA ILE A 153 10.30 1.36 1.75
C ILE A 153 9.02 0.82 2.37
N VAL A 154 8.24 1.73 2.97
CA VAL A 154 6.95 1.41 3.61
C VAL A 154 5.95 0.88 2.58
N PHE A 155 5.89 1.48 1.39
CA PHE A 155 5.03 1.02 0.31
C PHE A 155 5.44 -0.36 -0.19
N ALA A 156 6.73 -0.67 -0.31
CA ALA A 156 7.16 -2.04 -0.60
C ALA A 156 6.72 -3.05 0.47
N MET A 157 6.65 -2.63 1.75
CA MET A 157 6.09 -3.46 2.82
C MET A 157 4.57 -3.59 2.73
N LYS A 158 3.85 -2.58 2.22
CA LYS A 158 2.42 -2.70 1.89
C LYS A 158 2.19 -3.78 0.84
N VAL A 159 2.97 -3.75 -0.25
CA VAL A 159 2.88 -4.75 -1.32
C VAL A 159 3.18 -6.16 -0.79
N TYR A 160 4.18 -6.30 0.11
CA TYR A 160 4.44 -7.55 0.82
C TYR A 160 3.24 -8.00 1.69
N ASP A 161 2.62 -7.06 2.43
CA ASP A 161 1.44 -7.33 3.28
C ASP A 161 0.24 -7.80 2.45
N ILE A 162 0.02 -7.18 1.28
CA ILE A 162 -1.01 -7.56 0.30
C ILE A 162 -0.76 -8.95 -0.26
N LEU A 163 0.49 -9.27 -0.65
CA LEU A 163 0.82 -10.60 -1.15
C LEU A 163 0.62 -11.67 -0.06
N HIS A 164 0.96 -11.36 1.19
CA HIS A 164 0.70 -12.25 2.31
C HIS A 164 -0.80 -12.50 2.51
N LEU A 165 -1.65 -11.47 2.34
CA LEU A 165 -3.11 -11.61 2.36
C LEU A 165 -3.62 -12.52 1.23
N ILE A 166 -3.07 -12.39 0.01
CA ILE A 166 -3.44 -13.23 -1.14
C ILE A 166 -3.10 -14.70 -0.88
N ASP A 167 -1.87 -14.94 -0.43
CA ASP A 167 -1.31 -16.28 -0.25
C ASP A 167 -1.91 -17.00 0.98
N ASN A 168 -2.01 -16.31 2.12
CA ASN A 168 -2.35 -16.92 3.40
C ASN A 168 -3.79 -16.65 3.86
N GLY A 169 -4.52 -15.77 3.17
CA GLY A 169 -5.84 -15.30 3.61
C GLY A 169 -5.81 -14.36 4.82
N GLU A 170 -4.62 -14.00 5.30
CA GLU A 170 -4.39 -13.06 6.39
C GLU A 170 -3.18 -12.17 6.10
N TYR A 171 -3.19 -10.95 6.63
CA TYR A 171 -2.08 -10.01 6.50
C TYR A 171 -0.85 -10.46 7.29
N ALA A 172 0.31 -9.98 6.88
CA ALA A 172 1.54 -10.14 7.64
C ALA A 172 1.45 -9.40 8.98
N SER A 173 2.11 -9.96 10.00
CA SER A 173 2.12 -9.42 11.37
C SER A 173 3.12 -8.26 11.52
N PHE A 174 2.91 -7.16 10.80
CA PHE A 174 3.67 -5.91 11.00
C PHE A 174 3.37 -5.29 12.37
N PRO A 175 4.36 -4.59 12.97
CA PRO A 175 4.11 -3.80 14.17
C PRO A 175 3.17 -2.63 13.84
N THR A 176 2.46 -2.11 14.86
CA THR A 176 1.51 -1.01 14.68
C THR A 176 2.18 0.33 14.38
N ASP A 177 3.47 0.47 14.68
CA ASP A 177 4.27 1.69 14.46
C ASP A 177 4.87 1.81 13.05
N ILE A 178 4.58 0.86 12.15
CA ILE A 178 4.89 1.06 10.73
C ILE A 178 4.10 2.28 10.21
N PRO A 179 4.77 3.31 9.67
CA PRO A 179 4.08 4.53 9.28
C PRO A 179 3.18 4.29 8.06
N ILE A 180 2.25 5.20 7.82
CA ILE A 180 1.53 5.29 6.55
C ILE A 180 2.49 5.79 5.44
N PRO A 181 2.40 5.30 4.19
CA PRO A 181 3.07 5.87 3.02
C PRO A 181 2.63 7.32 2.70
N CYS A 182 2.91 8.27 3.57
CA CYS A 182 2.36 9.62 3.52
C CYS A 182 2.68 10.35 2.21
N ASP A 183 1.63 10.77 1.51
CA ASP A 183 1.68 11.61 0.32
C ASP A 183 0.55 12.65 0.30
N LEU A 184 0.43 13.37 -0.82
CA LEU A 184 -0.56 14.43 -0.97
C LEU A 184 -2.01 13.95 -0.78
N GLN A 185 -2.30 12.68 -1.06
CA GLN A 185 -3.62 12.10 -0.83
C GLN A 185 -3.86 11.92 0.66
N VAL A 186 -2.88 11.34 1.38
CA VAL A 186 -2.93 11.14 2.83
C VAL A 186 -3.08 12.47 3.59
N GLU A 187 -2.30 13.48 3.21
CA GLU A 187 -2.39 14.84 3.78
C GLU A 187 -3.75 15.51 3.48
N ARG A 188 -4.25 15.35 2.25
CA ARG A 188 -5.55 15.88 1.85
C ARG A 188 -6.67 15.29 2.70
N VAL A 189 -6.70 13.96 2.83
CA VAL A 189 -7.76 13.29 3.58
C VAL A 189 -7.68 13.63 5.07
N ALA A 190 -6.49 13.74 5.65
CA ALA A 190 -6.33 14.14 7.04
C ALA A 190 -6.99 15.51 7.32
N ARG A 191 -6.84 16.46 6.39
CA ARG A 191 -7.48 17.77 6.46
C ARG A 191 -8.99 17.70 6.25
N THR A 192 -9.45 17.01 5.21
CA THR A 192 -10.90 16.95 4.90
C THR A 192 -11.70 16.17 5.93
N ALA A 193 -11.10 15.17 6.57
CA ALA A 193 -11.68 14.48 7.72
C ALA A 193 -11.67 15.35 9.00
N GLY A 194 -10.90 16.43 9.00
CA GLY A 194 -10.74 17.36 10.12
C GLY A 194 -9.85 16.81 11.24
N LEU A 195 -8.97 15.87 10.94
CA LEU A 195 -8.01 15.30 11.90
C LEU A 195 -6.95 16.34 12.29
N VAL A 196 -6.52 17.13 11.31
CA VAL A 196 -5.48 18.16 11.45
C VAL A 196 -5.83 19.42 10.65
N GLU A 197 -5.22 20.55 11.03
CA GLU A 197 -5.36 21.87 10.37
C GLU A 197 -4.03 22.34 9.75
N THR A 198 -3.04 21.44 9.66
CA THR A 198 -1.67 21.73 9.25
C THR A 198 -1.24 20.76 8.16
N ASP A 199 -0.25 21.18 7.36
CA ASP A 199 0.42 20.38 6.34
C ASP A 199 1.74 19.80 6.86
N ASP A 200 1.96 19.88 8.18
CA ASP A 200 3.09 19.23 8.83
C ASP A 200 2.95 17.71 8.74
N THR A 201 3.85 17.07 7.98
CA THR A 201 3.83 15.64 7.70
C THR A 201 3.88 14.79 8.96
N ASP A 202 4.66 15.18 9.98
CA ASP A 202 4.78 14.40 11.22
C ASP A 202 3.45 14.44 11.98
N VAL A 203 2.81 15.61 12.05
CA VAL A 203 1.48 15.76 12.68
C VAL A 203 0.39 14.99 11.93
N VAL A 204 0.45 14.95 10.59
CA VAL A 204 -0.46 14.14 9.76
C VAL A 204 -0.27 12.65 10.04
N MET A 205 0.98 12.20 10.12
CA MET A 205 1.31 10.80 10.39
C MET A 205 0.87 10.38 11.80
N ASP A 206 1.12 11.21 12.81
CA ASP A 206 0.66 10.98 14.19
C ASP A 206 -0.87 10.91 14.27
N ALA A 207 -1.58 11.74 13.50
CA ALA A 207 -3.04 11.70 13.45
C ALA A 207 -3.56 10.38 12.90
N TRP A 208 -2.96 9.88 11.82
CA TRP A 208 -3.33 8.58 11.26
C TRP A 208 -2.95 7.42 12.18
N ALA A 209 -1.78 7.47 12.84
CA ALA A 209 -1.40 6.48 13.83
C ALA A 209 -2.45 6.37 14.95
N ALA A 210 -2.93 7.52 15.46
CA ALA A 210 -4.00 7.54 16.45
C ALA A 210 -5.32 6.94 15.93
N VAL A 211 -5.67 7.14 14.65
CA VAL A 211 -6.82 6.46 14.02
C VAL A 211 -6.61 4.95 14.00
N ALA A 212 -5.42 4.48 13.60
CA ALA A 212 -5.11 3.05 13.54
C ALA A 212 -5.18 2.36 14.90
N ASP A 213 -4.65 3.01 15.94
CA ASP A 213 -4.70 2.53 17.31
C ASP A 213 -6.16 2.41 17.79
N ALA A 214 -6.99 3.43 17.56
CA ALA A 214 -8.40 3.42 17.93
C ALA A 214 -9.20 2.35 17.17
N VAL A 215 -8.96 2.18 15.86
CA VAL A 215 -9.56 1.08 15.06
C VAL A 215 -9.16 -0.28 15.62
N SER A 216 -7.89 -0.44 15.98
CA SER A 216 -7.36 -1.70 16.53
C SER A 216 -8.00 -2.04 17.87
N GLU A 217 -8.19 -1.04 18.74
CA GLU A 217 -8.87 -1.18 20.02
C GLU A 217 -10.33 -1.61 19.85
N GLU A 218 -11.07 -0.94 18.96
CA GLU A 218 -12.50 -1.22 18.73
C GLU A 218 -12.74 -2.59 18.09
N LEU A 219 -11.85 -3.02 17.18
CA LEU A 219 -11.91 -4.35 16.58
C LEU A 219 -11.36 -5.46 17.49
N GLY A 220 -10.67 -5.12 18.57
CA GLY A 220 -9.98 -6.08 19.44
C GLY A 220 -8.85 -6.85 18.74
N ARG A 221 -8.32 -6.33 17.62
CA ARG A 221 -7.22 -6.94 16.85
C ARG A 221 -6.36 -5.86 16.18
N PRO A 222 -5.04 -6.06 16.02
CA PRO A 222 -4.16 -5.07 15.41
C PRO A 222 -4.52 -4.77 13.94
N VAL A 223 -4.61 -3.48 13.60
CA VAL A 223 -4.73 -2.93 12.26
C VAL A 223 -3.58 -1.94 12.05
N SER A 224 -2.65 -2.28 11.15
CA SER A 224 -1.52 -1.41 10.81
C SER A 224 -1.95 -0.27 9.89
N LEU A 225 -1.15 0.79 9.83
CA LEU A 225 -1.36 1.90 8.90
C LEU A 225 -1.30 1.49 7.43
N LEU A 226 -0.63 0.37 7.10
CA LEU A 226 -0.61 -0.16 5.73
C LEU A 226 -2.01 -0.51 5.21
N ARG A 227 -2.91 -0.94 6.11
CA ARG A 227 -4.28 -1.38 5.77
C ARG A 227 -5.25 -0.20 5.72
N ILE A 228 -4.98 0.83 6.52
CA ILE A 228 -5.73 2.09 6.48
C ILE A 228 -5.34 2.92 5.25
N ASP A 229 -4.07 2.82 4.81
CA ASP A 229 -3.55 3.52 3.64
C ASP A 229 -4.46 3.38 2.41
N SER A 230 -4.95 2.17 2.12
CA SER A 230 -5.79 1.91 0.95
C SER A 230 -7.13 2.65 0.99
N ILE A 231 -7.76 2.72 2.17
CA ILE A 231 -8.98 3.52 2.38
C ILE A 231 -8.68 4.99 2.12
N VAL A 232 -7.60 5.49 2.73
CA VAL A 232 -7.20 6.90 2.69
C VAL A 232 -6.79 7.32 1.28
N TRP A 233 -5.97 6.52 0.61
CA TRP A 233 -5.47 6.81 -0.72
C TRP A 233 -6.61 6.87 -1.74
N GLN A 234 -7.50 5.86 -1.73
CA GLN A 234 -8.66 5.82 -2.61
C GLN A 234 -9.60 7.01 -2.35
N ALA A 235 -9.87 7.32 -1.08
CA ALA A 235 -10.67 8.50 -0.74
C ALA A 235 -10.02 9.80 -1.22
N GLY A 236 -8.70 9.92 -1.07
CA GLY A 236 -7.93 11.09 -1.49
C GLY A 236 -7.96 11.32 -3.01
N GLN A 237 -8.02 10.25 -3.81
CA GLN A 237 -8.20 10.33 -5.26
C GLN A 237 -9.57 10.90 -5.65
N VAL A 238 -10.64 10.45 -5.00
CA VAL A 238 -12.01 10.93 -5.23
C VAL A 238 -12.14 12.40 -4.80
N ILE A 239 -11.73 12.71 -3.56
CA ILE A 239 -11.79 14.07 -2.99
C ILE A 239 -10.98 15.07 -3.82
N GLY A 240 -9.84 14.64 -4.37
CA GLY A 240 -8.99 15.48 -5.21
C GLY A 240 -9.61 15.96 -6.52
N LYS A 241 -10.64 15.26 -7.01
CA LYS A 241 -11.27 15.53 -8.31
C LYS A 241 -12.54 16.38 -8.18
N SER A 242 -13.06 16.59 -6.96
CA SER A 242 -14.45 17.06 -6.76
C SER A 242 -14.67 18.13 -5.67
N GLY A 243 -15.80 18.84 -5.77
CA GLY A 243 -16.34 19.72 -4.72
C GLY A 243 -16.84 18.93 -3.50
N GLN A 244 -17.00 19.52 -2.30
CA GLN A 244 -17.27 18.75 -1.06
C GLN A 244 -18.51 17.85 -1.11
N ALA A 245 -19.66 18.43 -1.50
CA ALA A 245 -20.91 17.68 -1.58
C ALA A 245 -20.85 16.60 -2.67
N THR A 246 -20.18 16.90 -3.79
CA THR A 246 -19.94 15.95 -4.87
C THR A 246 -19.03 14.81 -4.42
N ALA A 247 -17.94 15.13 -3.73
CA ALA A 247 -16.96 14.17 -3.22
C ALA A 247 -17.60 13.18 -2.24
N ARG A 248 -18.49 13.63 -1.35
CA ARG A 248 -19.20 12.71 -0.44
C ARG A 248 -20.00 11.68 -1.22
N ARG A 249 -20.80 12.10 -2.19
CA ARG A 249 -21.60 11.18 -3.01
C ARG A 249 -20.70 10.23 -3.81
N GLU A 250 -19.67 10.77 -4.45
CA GLU A 250 -18.72 9.95 -5.23
C GLU A 250 -17.93 8.97 -4.35
N LEU A 251 -17.64 9.30 -3.09
CA LEU A 251 -17.06 8.37 -2.14
C LEU A 251 -18.03 7.24 -1.79
N VAL A 252 -19.32 7.54 -1.60
CA VAL A 252 -20.32 6.49 -1.36
C VAL A 252 -20.41 5.55 -2.56
N ASP A 253 -20.47 6.11 -3.76
CA ASP A 253 -20.49 5.33 -5.00
C ASP A 253 -19.23 4.46 -5.10
N HIS A 254 -18.04 5.05 -4.92
CA HIS A 254 -16.75 4.34 -4.94
C HIS A 254 -16.65 3.24 -3.87
N PHE A 255 -17.02 3.51 -2.62
CA PHE A 255 -16.99 2.51 -1.55
C PHE A 255 -17.96 1.36 -1.81
N THR A 256 -19.11 1.65 -2.43
CA THR A 256 -20.05 0.61 -2.85
C THR A 256 -19.48 -0.24 -3.98
N GLU A 257 -18.76 0.37 -4.95
CA GLU A 257 -18.04 -0.34 -6.00
C GLU A 257 -16.91 -1.23 -5.45
N VAL A 258 -16.23 -0.79 -4.39
CA VAL A 258 -15.25 -1.59 -3.62
C VAL A 258 -15.91 -2.77 -2.88
N GLY A 259 -17.24 -2.79 -2.77
CA GLY A 259 -17.99 -3.87 -2.12
C GLY A 259 -18.39 -3.58 -0.68
N ILE A 260 -18.32 -2.31 -0.24
CA ILE A 260 -18.83 -1.89 1.06
C ILE A 260 -20.35 -1.67 0.96
N GLU A 261 -21.10 -2.21 1.92
CA GLU A 261 -22.54 -1.97 2.00
C GLU A 261 -22.85 -0.48 2.13
N GLN A 262 -23.85 0.02 1.40
CA GLN A 262 -24.22 1.45 1.40
C GLN A 262 -24.42 2.02 2.82
N ALA A 263 -25.03 1.24 3.71
CA ALA A 263 -25.26 1.63 5.11
C ALA A 263 -23.98 1.89 5.92
N ARG A 264 -22.83 1.36 5.47
CA ARG A 264 -21.49 1.60 6.04
C ARG A 264 -20.68 2.60 5.21
N ALA A 265 -20.90 2.62 3.90
CA ALA A 265 -20.25 3.57 3.00
C ALA A 265 -20.66 5.03 3.27
N GLU A 266 -21.95 5.29 3.52
CA GLU A 266 -22.49 6.63 3.81
C GLU A 266 -21.84 7.31 5.03
N PRO A 267 -21.80 6.69 6.22
CA PRO A 267 -21.18 7.31 7.39
C PRO A 267 -19.67 7.49 7.21
N LEU A 268 -18.95 6.49 6.66
CA LEU A 268 -17.51 6.62 6.39
C LEU A 268 -17.20 7.79 5.44
N ALA A 269 -17.94 7.92 4.33
CA ALA A 269 -17.79 9.03 3.40
C ALA A 269 -18.10 10.39 4.05
N SER A 270 -19.06 10.43 4.98
CA SER A 270 -19.35 11.63 5.78
C SER A 270 -18.16 12.02 6.66
N GLU A 271 -17.59 11.07 7.40
CA GLU A 271 -16.48 11.33 8.32
C GLU A 271 -15.20 11.78 7.58
N LEU A 272 -14.94 11.23 6.39
CA LEU A 272 -13.79 11.62 5.54
C LEU A 272 -13.93 13.00 4.88
N THR A 273 -15.13 13.61 4.89
CA THR A 273 -15.45 14.88 4.20
C THR A 273 -16.04 15.95 5.12
N THR A 274 -15.76 15.88 6.42
CA THR A 274 -16.38 16.73 7.45
C THR A 274 -15.95 18.20 7.40
N LYS A 275 -14.70 18.50 7.03
CA LYS A 275 -14.16 19.87 6.95
C LYS A 275 -13.72 20.25 5.54
N ARG A 276 -13.90 21.53 5.23
CA ARG A 276 -13.11 22.28 4.24
C ARG A 276 -12.59 23.54 4.92
#